data_AF-A0A7J7DDV4-F1
#
_entry.id   AF-A0A7J7DDV4-F1
#
_cell.length_a   1.000
_cell.length_b   1.000
_cell.length_c   1.000
_cell.angle_alpha   90.00
_cell.angle_beta   90.00
_cell.angle_gamma   90.00
#
_symmetry.space_group_name_H-M   'P 1'
#
loop_
_entity.id
_entity.type
_entity.pdbx_description
1 polymer ?
#
loop_
_entity_poly.entity_id
_entity_poly.type
_entity_poly.pdbx_seq_one_letter_code
_entity_poly.pdbx_strand_id
1 'polypeptide(L)' 'MGIGKAGQDLTENLNMDRVYDYMLHLISEYSKLQDFKPVPPPSALEMCEESLLCLADSKQKQFLRK' A
#
# COMPACT_ATOMS: atom_id res chain seq x y z
N MET A 1 25.43 -9.22 -22.07
CA MET A 1 25.16 -8.62 -20.73
C MET A 1 24.17 -7.44 -20.85
N GLY A 2 22.99 -7.64 -21.43
CA GLY A 2 21.98 -6.56 -21.58
C GLY A 2 20.82 -6.71 -20.61
N ILE A 3 20.27 -7.92 -20.49
CA ILE A 3 19.07 -8.23 -19.70
C ILE A 3 19.33 -8.07 -18.19
N GLY A 4 20.49 -8.52 -17.69
CA GLY A 4 20.82 -8.42 -16.27
C GLY A 4 20.95 -6.97 -15.78
N LYS A 5 21.56 -6.10 -16.58
CA LYS A 5 21.70 -4.67 -16.26
C LYS A 5 20.35 -3.95 -16.24
N ALA A 6 19.51 -4.21 -17.24
CA ALA A 6 18.14 -3.66 -17.26
C ALA A 6 17.30 -4.11 -16.06
N GLY A 7 17.45 -5.38 -15.63
CA GLY A 7 16.78 -5.89 -14.43
C GLY A 7 17.28 -5.20 -13.14
N GLN A 8 18.59 -4.95 -13.04
CA GLN A 8 19.16 -4.22 -11.91
C GLN A 8 18.66 -2.77 -11.88
N ASP A 9 18.74 -2.06 -13.01
CA ASP A 9 18.28 -0.67 -13.13
C ASP A 9 16.79 -0.56 -12.75
N LEU A 10 15.96 -1.53 -13.13
CA LEU A 10 14.55 -1.58 -12.72
C LEU A 10 14.41 -1.75 -11.21
N THR A 11 15.19 -2.64 -10.60
CA THR A 11 15.12 -2.92 -9.15
C THR A 11 15.54 -1.70 -8.33
N GLU A 12 16.58 -0.97 -8.77
CA GLU A 12 17.00 0.29 -8.15
C GLU A 12 15.92 1.37 -8.27
N ASN A 13 15.15 1.33 -9.36
CA ASN A 13 14.06 2.25 -9.62
C ASN A 13 12.74 1.85 -8.94
N LEU A 14 12.52 0.59 -8.57
CA LEU A 14 11.29 0.14 -7.89
C LEU A 14 11.46 0.21 -6.36
N ASN A 15 11.62 1.43 -5.84
CA ASN A 15 11.65 1.66 -4.40
C ASN A 15 10.23 1.71 -3.79
N MET A 16 10.16 1.59 -2.45
CA MET A 16 8.88 1.60 -1.73
C MET A 16 8.10 2.90 -1.91
N ASP A 17 8.78 4.04 -2.06
CA ASP A 17 8.12 5.34 -2.31
C ASP A 17 7.30 5.30 -3.61
N ARG A 18 7.88 4.79 -4.70
CA ARG A 18 7.16 4.61 -5.98
C ARG A 18 6.02 3.61 -5.88
N VAL A 19 6.16 2.55 -5.07
CA VAL A 19 5.07 1.59 -4.84
C VAL A 19 3.91 2.29 -4.13
N TYR A 20 4.18 3.04 -3.06
CA TYR A 20 3.16 3.77 -2.32
C TYR A 20 2.52 4.88 -3.16
N ASP A 21 3.31 5.64 -3.91
CA ASP A 21 2.81 6.66 -4.84
C ASP A 21 1.88 6.06 -5.90
N TYR A 22 2.25 4.91 -6.47
CA TYR A 22 1.42 4.21 -7.44
C TYR A 22 0.11 3.70 -6.83
N MET A 23 0.15 3.11 -5.63
CA MET A 23 -1.05 2.66 -4.92
C MET A 23 -2.01 3.83 -4.64
N LEU A 24 -1.47 4.96 -4.16
CA LEU A 24 -2.25 6.16 -3.88
C LEU A 24 -2.86 6.74 -5.16
N HIS A 25 -2.07 6.82 -6.24
CA HIS A 25 -2.55 7.26 -7.55
C HIS A 25 -3.70 6.37 -8.04
N LEU A 26 -3.53 5.05 -7.99
CA LEU A 26 -4.53 4.09 -8.45
C LEU A 26 -5.86 4.24 -7.69
N ILE A 27 -5.81 4.28 -6.35
CA ILE A 27 -7.00 4.44 -5.51
C ILE A 27 -7.68 5.79 -5.79
N SER A 28 -6.88 6.85 -5.98
CA SER A 28 -7.38 8.20 -6.28
C SER A 28 -8.10 8.25 -7.63
N GLU A 29 -7.49 7.73 -8.69
CA GLU A 29 -8.12 7.71 -10.02
C GLU A 29 -9.34 6.80 -10.06
N TYR A 30 -9.28 5.64 -9.41
CA TYR A 30 -10.43 4.72 -9.32
C TYR A 30 -11.60 5.35 -8.55
N SER A 31 -11.31 6.15 -7.52
CA SER A 31 -12.37 6.83 -6.74
C SER A 31 -13.23 7.77 -7.58
N LYS A 32 -12.69 8.33 -8.66
CA LYS A 32 -13.40 9.23 -9.58
C LYS A 32 -14.47 8.52 -10.41
N LEU A 33 -14.39 7.19 -10.52
CA LEU A 33 -15.36 6.38 -11.26
C LEU A 33 -16.62 6.08 -10.45
N GLN A 34 -16.64 6.38 -9.16
CA GLN A 34 -17.80 6.11 -8.30
C GLN A 34 -18.95 7.07 -8.64
N ASP A 35 -20.13 6.51 -8.91
CA ASP A 35 -21.36 7.22 -9.24
C ASP A 35 -22.29 7.39 -8.03
N PHE A 36 -21.81 7.06 -6.84
CA PHE A 36 -22.52 7.19 -5.57
C PHE A 36 -21.63 7.83 -4.50
N LYS A 37 -22.25 8.32 -3.42
CA LYS A 37 -21.54 8.79 -2.24
C LYS A 37 -21.25 7.61 -1.30
N PRO A 38 -19.98 7.23 -1.05
CA PRO A 38 -19.66 6.15 -0.13
C PRO A 38 -20.16 6.44 1.28
N VAL A 39 -20.78 5.44 1.90
CA VAL A 39 -21.21 5.48 3.29
C VAL A 39 -20.71 4.21 3.98
N PRO A 40 -19.97 4.31 5.09
CA PRO A 40 -19.55 3.15 5.86
C PRO A 40 -20.78 2.33 6.31
N PRO A 41 -20.81 1.01 6.10
CA PRO A 41 -21.89 0.17 6.62
C PRO A 41 -21.84 0.11 8.16
N PRO A 42 -22.96 -0.18 8.85
CA PRO A 42 -22.98 -0.28 10.32
C PRO A 42 -22.02 -1.34 10.91
N SER A 43 -21.64 -2.33 10.10
CA SER A 43 -20.68 -3.39 10.47
C SER A 43 -19.22 -2.99 10.24
N ALA A 44 -18.95 -1.81 9.68
CA ALA A 44 -17.58 -1.35 9.46
C ALA A 44 -16.89 -1.13 10.80
N LEU A 45 -15.65 -1.63 10.90
CA LEU A 45 -14.77 -1.38 12.02
C LEU A 45 -13.70 -0.39 11.59
N GLU A 46 -13.44 0.60 12.43
CA GLU A 46 -12.32 1.52 12.24
C GLU A 46 -11.00 0.75 12.34
N MET A 47 -10.08 1.03 11.42
CA MET A 47 -8.72 0.52 11.48
C MET A 47 -7.80 1.59 12.07
N CYS A 48 -7.16 1.27 13.20
CA CYS A 48 -6.12 2.10 13.82
C CYS A 48 -4.72 1.51 13.57
N GLU A 49 -3.66 2.28 13.84
CA GLU A 49 -2.27 1.80 13.73
C GLU A 49 -2.05 0.53 14.57
N GLU A 50 -2.65 0.46 15.75
CA GLU A 50 -2.58 -0.69 16.65
C GLU A 50 -3.27 -1.92 16.07
N SER A 51 -4.35 -1.73 15.32
CA SER A 51 -5.06 -2.83 14.65
C SER A 51 -4.18 -3.49 13.58
N LEU A 52 -3.29 -2.73 12.93
CA LEU A 52 -2.31 -3.28 11.99
C LEU A 52 -1.32 -4.21 12.70
N LEU A 53 -0.95 -3.91 13.94
CA LEU A 53 -0.12 -4.80 14.75
C LEU A 53 -0.82 -6.14 15.02
N CYS A 54 -2.14 -6.20 15.10
CA CYS A 54 -2.85 -7.49 15.26
C CYS A 54 -2.73 -8.39 14.03
N LEU A 55 -2.68 -7.79 12.83
CA LEU A 55 -2.57 -8.50 11.55
C LEU A 55 -1.12 -8.85 11.19
N ALA A 56 -0.16 -8.09 11.72
CA ALA A 56 1.24 -8.24 11.43
C ALA A 56 1.85 -9.53 12.02
N ASP A 57 2.70 -10.19 11.22
CA ASP A 57 3.57 -11.26 11.69
C ASP A 57 4.66 -10.72 12.63
N SER A 58 5.43 -11.64 13.23
CA SER A 58 6.48 -11.29 14.21
C SER A 58 7.54 -10.35 13.65
N LYS A 59 7.89 -10.45 12.36
CA LYS A 59 8.88 -9.58 11.71
C LYS A 59 8.27 -8.22 11.41
N GLN A 60 7.07 -8.20 10.83
CA GLN A 60 6.34 -6.97 10.52
C GLN A 60 6.09 -6.14 11.78
N LYS A 61 5.73 -6.78 12.90
CA LYS A 61 5.57 -6.12 14.21
C LYS A 61 6.83 -5.38 14.67
N GLN A 62 8.02 -5.86 14.35
CA GLN A 62 9.28 -5.19 14.75
C GLN A 62 9.47 -3.86 14.02
N PHE A 63 8.97 -3.73 12.79
CA PHE A 63 9.06 -2.50 12.00
C PHE A 63 7.91 -1.53 12.30
N LEU A 64 6.74 -2.07 12.66
CA LEU A 64 5.52 -1.28 12.89
C LEU A 64 5.39 -0.77 14.34
N ARG A 65 6.10 -1.38 15.30
CA ARG A 65 6.20 -0.87 16.67
C ARG A 65 7.12 0.35 16.68
N LYS A 66 6.60 1.49 17.15
CA LYS A 66 7.38 2.71 17.41
C LYS A 66 8.43 2.48 18.49
#